data_AF-A0A847CAI5-F1
#
_entry.id   AF-A0A847CAI5-F1
#
_cell.length_a   1.000
_cell.length_b   1.000
_cell.length_c   1.000
_cell.angle_alpha   90.00
_cell.angle_beta   90.00
_cell.angle_gamma   90.00
#
_symmetry.space_group_name_H-M   'P 1'
#
loop_
_entity.id
_entity.type
_entity.pdbx_description
1 polymer ?
#
loop_
_entity_poly.entity_id
_entity_poly.type
_entity_poly.pdbx_seq_one_letter_code
_entity_poly.pdbx_strand_id
1 'polypeptide(L)'
;MFNGFSQKTIDFMWGIRLNNNREWVTAHKEEYHSDLEAPMKALAGEVAEKFAKKQPKLGLELHVSRIYRDARRLFGNGPYKDHLWFTLRKVTLEWTDKPVFWFELGPEKLSYGVGYYQAAPITMQKHRARIDNNPAELKKLA
;
A
#
# COMPACT_ATOMS: atom_id res chain seq x y z
N MET A 1 -4.84 -6.38 17.67
CA MET A 1 -6.18 -6.19 17.10
C MET A 1 -6.28 -4.76 16.61
N PHE A 2 -6.83 -4.56 15.42
CA PHE A 2 -7.04 -3.26 14.80
C PHE A 2 -8.32 -2.63 15.36
N ASN A 3 -8.20 -1.43 15.93
CA ASN A 3 -9.30 -0.71 16.56
C ASN A 3 -9.75 0.51 15.76
N GLY A 4 -9.32 0.63 14.50
CA GLY A 4 -9.56 1.81 13.67
C GLY A 4 -8.37 2.77 13.61
N PHE A 5 -8.43 3.68 12.64
CA PHE A 5 -7.60 4.89 12.62
C PHE A 5 -8.36 6.00 13.36
N SER A 6 -7.63 6.81 14.13
CA SER A 6 -8.23 7.89 14.91
C SER A 6 -8.06 9.23 14.21
N GLN A 7 -8.69 10.28 14.74
CA GLN A 7 -8.44 11.64 14.25
C GLN A 7 -6.95 12.01 14.32
N LYS A 8 -6.23 11.55 15.36
CA LYS A 8 -4.78 11.76 15.49
C LYS A 8 -3.97 11.18 14.33
N THR A 9 -4.43 10.07 13.75
CA THR A 9 -3.80 9.50 12.53
C THR A 9 -3.85 10.50 11.39
N ILE A 10 -5.01 11.12 11.16
CA ILE A 10 -5.23 12.09 10.10
C ILE A 10 -4.47 13.39 10.39
N ASP A 11 -4.50 13.85 11.64
CA ASP A 11 -3.79 15.05 12.09
C ASP A 11 -2.27 14.90 11.90
N PHE A 12 -1.69 13.74 12.25
CA PHE A 12 -0.28 13.45 12.01
C PHE A 12 0.08 13.48 10.52
N MET A 13 -0.75 12.87 9.66
CA MET A 13 -0.53 12.86 8.21
C MET A 13 -0.59 14.27 7.59
N TRP A 14 -1.49 15.13 8.08
CA TRP A 14 -1.48 16.56 7.72
C TRP A 14 -0.25 17.27 8.27
N GLY A 15 0.11 17.01 9.53
CA GLY A 15 1.27 17.58 10.19
C GLY A 15 2.55 17.35 9.40
N ILE A 16 2.81 16.11 8.97
CA ILE A 16 4.01 15.79 8.18
C ILE A 16 3.96 16.34 6.76
N ARG A 17 2.78 16.47 6.16
CA ARG A 17 2.63 17.11 4.85
C ARG A 17 3.01 18.59 4.90
N LEU A 18 2.58 19.28 5.95
CA LEU A 18 2.85 20.70 6.16
C LEU A 18 4.28 20.95 6.68
N ASN A 19 4.88 19.97 7.36
CA ASN A 19 6.18 20.09 8.02
C ASN A 19 7.14 18.96 7.63
N ASN A 20 7.40 18.80 6.31
CA ASN A 20 8.19 17.69 5.78
C ASN A 20 9.72 17.88 5.98
N ASN A 21 10.15 17.94 7.24
CA ASN A 21 11.56 18.08 7.64
C ASN A 21 11.89 17.14 8.82
N ARG A 22 13.20 16.95 9.05
CA ARG A 22 13.69 15.95 9.99
C ARG A 22 13.40 16.34 11.43
N GLU A 23 13.50 17.62 11.74
CA GLU A 23 13.32 18.19 13.07
C GLU A 23 11.89 17.92 13.56
N TRP A 24 10.90 18.21 12.71
CA TRP A 24 9.50 17.96 13.00
C TRP A 24 9.21 16.47 13.19
N VAL A 25 9.66 15.60 12.26
CA VAL A 25 9.42 14.15 12.38
C VAL A 25 10.09 13.54 13.60
N THR A 26 11.26 14.06 14.00
CA THR A 26 11.94 13.59 15.21
C THR A 26 11.15 13.96 16.46
N ALA A 27 10.58 15.17 16.51
CA ALA A 27 9.74 15.63 17.61
C ALA A 27 8.41 14.85 17.71
N HIS A 28 7.83 14.44 16.59
CA HIS A 28 6.54 13.73 16.52
C HIS A 28 6.71 12.22 16.31
N LYS A 29 7.88 11.67 16.64
CA LYS A 29 8.22 10.26 16.39
C LYS A 29 7.30 9.28 17.14
N GLU A 30 6.93 9.62 18.37
CA GLU A 30 6.03 8.77 19.16
C GLU A 30 4.60 8.78 18.60
N GLU A 31 4.13 9.93 18.10
CA GLU A 31 2.85 10.04 17.38
C GLU A 31 2.88 9.22 16.09
N TYR A 32 3.96 9.26 15.32
CA TYR A 32 4.13 8.39 14.16
C TYR A 32 3.96 6.91 14.53
N HIS A 33 4.66 6.45 15.58
CA HIS A 33 4.63 5.05 15.97
C HIS A 33 3.26 4.63 16.50
N SER A 34 2.67 5.42 17.38
CA SER A 34 1.42 5.08 18.09
C SER A 34 0.16 5.34 17.25
N ASP A 35 0.10 6.46 16.53
CA ASP A 35 -1.12 6.93 15.88
C ASP A 35 -1.18 6.57 14.39
N LEU A 36 -0.06 6.25 13.73
CA LEU A 36 -0.03 5.89 12.30
C LEU A 36 0.55 4.49 12.04
N GLU A 37 1.77 4.20 12.50
CA GLU A 37 2.47 2.95 12.16
C GLU A 37 1.83 1.72 12.81
N ALA A 38 1.54 1.77 14.11
CA ALA A 38 0.95 0.64 14.83
C ALA A 38 -0.46 0.29 14.33
N PRO A 39 -1.40 1.25 14.13
CA PRO A 39 -2.70 0.97 13.54
C PRO A 39 -2.59 0.40 12.12
N MET A 40 -1.67 0.91 11.29
CA MET A 40 -1.43 0.39 9.95
C MET A 40 -0.94 -1.07 9.98
N LYS A 41 0.03 -1.38 10.84
CA LYS A 41 0.53 -2.77 11.02
C LYS A 41 -0.57 -3.70 11.56
N ALA A 42 -1.42 -3.22 12.47
CA ALA A 42 -2.52 -4.01 13.02
C ALA A 42 -3.55 -4.36 11.94
N LEU A 43 -4.00 -3.38 11.15
CA LEU A 43 -4.90 -3.62 10.01
C LEU A 43 -4.26 -4.59 9.01
N ALA A 44 -3.02 -4.33 8.62
CA ALA A 44 -2.29 -5.12 7.64
C ALA A 44 -2.14 -6.59 8.08
N GLY A 45 -1.83 -6.84 9.35
CA GLY A 45 -1.71 -8.17 9.93
C GLY A 45 -3.03 -8.95 9.90
N GLU A 46 -4.12 -8.32 10.32
CA GLU A 46 -5.44 -8.96 10.30
C GLU A 46 -5.92 -9.28 8.87
N VAL A 47 -5.67 -8.37 7.93
CA VAL A 47 -6.01 -8.57 6.51
C VAL A 47 -5.18 -9.72 5.93
N ALA A 48 -3.88 -9.75 6.20
CA ALA A 48 -2.98 -10.82 5.76
C ALA A 48 -3.41 -12.19 6.29
N GLU A 49 -3.73 -12.29 7.58
CA GLU A 49 -4.20 -13.54 8.19
C GLU A 49 -5.50 -14.04 7.55
N LYS A 50 -6.48 -13.14 7.35
CA LYS A 50 -7.75 -13.48 6.70
C LYS A 50 -7.54 -13.95 5.25
N PHE A 51 -6.65 -13.30 4.50
CA PHE A 51 -6.30 -13.72 3.15
C PHE A 51 -5.60 -15.07 3.12
N ALA A 52 -4.63 -15.31 4.00
CA ALA A 52 -3.92 -16.58 4.08
C ALA A 52 -4.87 -17.75 4.40
N LYS A 53 -5.86 -17.54 5.27
CA LYS A 53 -6.89 -18.54 5.57
C LYS A 53 -7.85 -18.79 4.40
N LYS A 54 -8.32 -17.74 3.71
CA LYS A 54 -9.29 -17.87 2.61
C LYS A 54 -8.67 -18.35 1.30
N GLN A 55 -7.42 -17.97 1.03
CA GLN A 55 -6.74 -18.18 -0.26
C GLN A 55 -5.30 -18.66 -0.05
N PRO A 56 -5.07 -19.79 0.67
CA PRO A 56 -3.72 -20.25 1.02
C PRO A 56 -2.84 -20.54 -0.20
N LYS A 57 -3.45 -20.93 -1.33
CA LYS A 57 -2.75 -21.24 -2.59
C LYS A 57 -2.08 -20.02 -3.24
N LEU A 58 -2.46 -18.79 -2.86
CA LEU A 58 -1.87 -17.59 -3.45
C LEU A 58 -0.45 -17.32 -2.92
N GLY A 59 -0.09 -17.81 -1.74
CA GLY A 59 1.24 -17.62 -1.15
C GLY A 59 1.63 -16.14 -1.04
N LEU A 60 0.72 -15.30 -0.58
CA LEU A 60 0.94 -13.85 -0.46
C LEU A 60 1.64 -13.53 0.86
N GLU A 61 2.61 -12.64 0.79
CA GLU A 61 3.29 -12.07 1.95
C GLU A 61 2.92 -10.61 2.14
N LEU A 62 2.88 -10.22 3.42
CA LEU A 62 2.58 -8.87 3.84
C LEU A 62 3.83 -8.01 3.78
N HIS A 63 3.69 -6.82 3.20
CA HIS A 63 4.67 -5.76 3.31
C HIS A 63 3.98 -4.45 3.66
N VAL A 64 4.43 -3.82 4.75
CA VAL A 64 4.02 -2.48 5.16
C VAL A 64 5.11 -1.48 4.77
N SER A 65 4.70 -0.38 4.13
CA SER A 65 5.60 0.70 3.76
C SER A 65 6.19 1.42 4.98
N ARG A 66 7.33 2.08 4.77
CA ARG A 66 7.96 2.98 5.76
C ARG A 66 7.67 4.42 5.40
N ILE A 67 7.67 5.30 6.40
CA ILE A 67 7.47 6.75 6.21
C ILE A 67 8.52 7.42 5.32
N TYR A 68 9.74 6.90 5.24
CA TYR A 68 10.82 7.51 4.44
C TYR A 68 10.61 7.33 2.94
N ARG A 69 10.84 8.39 2.17
CA ARG A 69 11.01 8.32 0.71
C ARG A 69 12.41 7.84 0.37
N ASP A 70 12.56 7.27 -0.82
CA ASP A 70 13.88 7.01 -1.38
C ASP A 70 14.55 8.37 -1.65
N ALA A 71 15.73 8.60 -1.07
CA ALA A 71 16.47 9.86 -1.20
C ALA A 71 16.82 10.20 -2.67
N ARG A 72 16.82 9.22 -3.56
CA ARG A 72 17.02 9.41 -5.01
C ARG A 72 15.74 9.86 -5.74
N ARG A 73 14.58 9.81 -5.08
CA ARG A 73 13.24 10.02 -5.65
C ARG A 73 12.44 11.09 -4.92
N LEU A 74 13.12 12.09 -4.37
CA LEU A 74 12.44 13.14 -3.61
C LEU A 74 11.61 14.05 -4.52
N PHE A 75 12.13 14.46 -5.69
CA PHE A 75 11.43 15.30 -6.67
C PHE A 75 10.71 16.52 -6.06
N GLY A 76 11.31 17.15 -5.04
CA GLY A 76 10.71 18.27 -4.30
C GLY A 76 9.69 17.92 -3.22
N ASN A 77 9.34 16.64 -3.03
CA ASN A 77 8.29 16.17 -2.11
C ASN A 77 8.76 15.95 -0.65
N GLY A 78 9.95 16.45 -0.30
CA GLY A 78 10.58 16.23 1.00
C GLY A 78 10.95 14.76 1.30
N PRO A 79 11.72 14.48 2.34
CA PRO A 79 12.22 13.14 2.66
C PRO A 79 11.16 12.16 3.21
N TYR A 80 9.99 12.63 3.59
CA TYR A 80 8.96 11.82 4.23
C TYR A 80 7.68 11.71 3.41
N LYS A 81 6.97 10.59 3.59
CA LYS A 81 5.63 10.35 3.08
C LYS A 81 4.62 10.81 4.10
N ASP A 82 3.52 11.33 3.58
CA ASP A 82 2.32 11.73 4.31
C ASP A 82 1.21 10.68 4.23
N HIS A 83 1.53 9.50 3.72
CA HIS A 83 0.65 8.36 3.57
C HIS A 83 1.43 7.08 3.86
N LEU A 84 0.72 6.05 4.29
CA LEU A 84 1.25 4.69 4.38
C LEU A 84 0.37 3.74 3.59
N TRP A 85 1.01 2.73 3.04
CA TRP A 85 0.35 1.61 2.39
C TRP A 85 0.89 0.28 2.89
N PHE A 86 0.11 -0.78 2.67
CA PHE A 86 0.60 -2.15 2.70
C PHE A 86 0.17 -2.90 1.45
N THR A 87 0.91 -3.96 1.13
CA THR A 87 0.60 -4.85 0.01
C THR A 87 0.59 -6.30 0.47
N LEU A 88 -0.33 -7.09 -0.06
CA LEU A 88 -0.22 -8.55 -0.08
C LEU A 88 0.26 -8.97 -1.47
N ARG A 89 1.46 -9.55 -1.54
CA ARG A 89 2.12 -9.85 -2.82
C ARG A 89 2.95 -11.11 -2.74
N LYS A 90 3.27 -11.70 -3.89
CA LYS A 90 4.28 -12.77 -3.95
C LYS A 90 5.68 -12.18 -3.72
N VAL A 91 6.55 -12.92 -3.05
CA VAL A 91 7.96 -12.57 -2.94
C VAL A 91 8.66 -12.94 -4.24
N THR A 92 9.07 -11.91 -4.97
CA THR A 92 9.84 -12.02 -6.21
C THR A 92 10.90 -10.92 -6.23
N LEU A 93 11.97 -11.14 -7.00
CA LEU A 93 13.04 -10.15 -7.14
C LEU A 93 12.51 -8.83 -7.72
N GLU A 94 11.70 -8.93 -8.78
CA GLU A 94 10.94 -7.82 -9.33
C GLU A 94 9.48 -7.99 -8.93
N TRP A 95 9.01 -7.16 -8.01
CA TRP A 95 7.63 -7.21 -7.52
C TRP A 95 6.71 -6.24 -8.27
N THR A 96 7.29 -5.21 -8.92
CA THR A 96 6.50 -4.15 -9.56
C THR A 96 5.77 -4.65 -10.81
N ASP A 97 6.28 -5.71 -11.43
CA ASP A 97 5.71 -6.35 -12.62
C ASP A 97 4.70 -7.47 -12.29
N LYS A 98 4.32 -7.62 -11.02
CA LYS A 98 3.34 -8.61 -10.53
C LYS A 98 2.09 -7.92 -9.99
N PRO A 99 0.92 -8.56 -10.06
CA PRO A 99 -0.27 -8.03 -9.43
C PRO A 99 -0.14 -8.15 -7.91
N VAL A 100 -0.52 -7.09 -7.21
CA VAL A 100 -0.55 -7.02 -5.75
C VAL A 100 -1.93 -6.59 -5.29
N PHE A 101 -2.37 -7.10 -4.14
CA PHE A 101 -3.43 -6.42 -3.40
C PHE A 101 -2.79 -5.29 -2.61
N TRP A 102 -3.39 -4.11 -2.63
CA TRP A 102 -2.91 -2.97 -1.84
C TRP A 102 -4.03 -2.33 -1.04
N PHE A 103 -3.62 -1.68 0.03
CA PHE A 103 -4.38 -0.68 0.76
C PHE A 103 -3.45 0.49 1.06
N GLU A 104 -3.96 1.70 0.93
CA GLU A 104 -3.26 2.94 1.16
C GLU A 104 -4.17 3.92 1.91
N LEU A 105 -3.58 4.62 2.87
CA LEU A 105 -4.22 5.70 3.61
C LEU A 105 -3.36 6.94 3.50
N GLY A 106 -3.95 8.03 3.02
CA GLY A 106 -3.44 9.39 3.10
C GLY A 106 -4.43 10.30 3.85
N PRO A 107 -4.10 11.59 4.04
CA PRO A 107 -4.90 12.47 4.89
C PRO A 107 -6.25 12.86 4.26
N GLU A 108 -6.39 12.85 2.93
CA GLU A 108 -7.67 13.15 2.27
C GLU A 108 -8.43 11.92 1.76
N LYS A 109 -7.76 10.77 1.67
CA LYS A 109 -8.32 9.62 0.97
C LYS A 109 -7.73 8.31 1.45
N LEU A 110 -8.52 7.25 1.28
CA LEU A 110 -8.06 5.87 1.27
C LEU A 110 -8.17 5.32 -0.15
N SER A 111 -7.31 4.37 -0.49
CA SER A 111 -7.36 3.62 -1.75
C SER A 111 -7.06 2.15 -1.48
N TYR A 112 -7.68 1.25 -2.24
CA TYR A 112 -7.38 -0.18 -2.19
C TYR A 112 -7.79 -0.86 -3.49
N GLY A 113 -7.23 -2.04 -3.74
CA GLY A 113 -7.59 -2.83 -4.90
C GLY A 113 -6.59 -3.94 -5.20
N VAL A 114 -6.64 -4.41 -6.45
CA VAL A 114 -5.66 -5.36 -7.01
C VAL A 114 -5.16 -4.85 -8.35
N GLY A 115 -3.85 -4.90 -8.57
CA GLY A 115 -3.29 -4.35 -9.79
C GLY A 115 -1.77 -4.45 -9.87
N TYR A 116 -1.23 -4.01 -10.99
CA TYR A 116 0.21 -3.93 -11.23
C TYR A 116 0.70 -2.52 -10.92
N TYR A 117 1.86 -2.40 -10.29
CA TYR A 117 2.51 -1.10 -10.14
C TYR A 117 3.16 -0.66 -11.46
N GLN A 118 3.85 -1.57 -12.14
CA GLN A 118 4.53 -1.34 -13.40
C GLN A 118 4.51 -2.60 -14.28
N ALA A 119 3.34 -2.91 -14.85
CA ALA A 119 3.20 -4.06 -15.74
C ALA A 119 4.11 -3.94 -16.97
N ALA A 120 4.86 -5.00 -17.29
CA ALA A 120 5.61 -5.06 -18.54
C ALA A 120 4.65 -4.99 -19.75
N PRO A 121 5.01 -4.31 -20.86
CA PRO A 121 4.15 -4.20 -22.05
C PRO A 121 3.67 -5.56 -22.58
N ILE A 122 4.56 -6.55 -22.61
CA ILE A 122 4.24 -7.91 -23.05
C ILE A 122 3.19 -8.60 -22.17
N THR A 123 3.20 -8.33 -20.86
CA THR A 123 2.20 -8.86 -19.92
C THR A 123 0.82 -8.29 -20.24
N MET A 124 0.74 -6.98 -20.47
CA MET A 124 -0.52 -6.33 -20.81
C MET A 124 -1.03 -6.76 -22.19
N GLN A 125 -0.14 -6.96 -23.17
CA GLN A 125 -0.52 -7.48 -24.49
C GLN A 125 -1.13 -8.88 -24.39
N LYS A 126 -0.48 -9.79 -23.65
CA LYS A 126 -1.00 -11.15 -23.40
C LYS A 126 -2.34 -11.12 -22.66
N HIS A 127 -2.50 -10.22 -21.69
CA HIS A 127 -3.74 -10.06 -20.95
C HIS A 127 -4.89 -9.61 -21.85
N ARG A 128 -4.69 -8.58 -22.68
CA ARG A 128 -5.68 -8.10 -23.66
C ARG A 128 -6.06 -9.20 -24.66
N ALA A 129 -5.07 -9.86 -25.27
CA ALA A 129 -5.32 -10.96 -26.19
C ALA A 129 -6.14 -12.09 -25.53
N ARG A 130 -5.91 -12.40 -24.25
CA ARG A 130 -6.72 -13.39 -23.51
C ARG A 130 -8.17 -12.94 -23.32
N ILE A 131 -8.40 -11.65 -23.04
CA ILE A 131 -9.75 -11.08 -22.91
C ILE A 131 -10.45 -11.13 -24.28
N ASP A 132 -9.79 -10.70 -25.35
CA ASP A 132 -10.37 -10.67 -26.70
C ASP A 132 -10.76 -12.08 -27.17
N ASN A 133 -9.93 -13.08 -26.90
CA ASN A 133 -10.17 -14.46 -27.29
C ASN A 133 -11.17 -15.20 -26.37
N ASN A 134 -11.39 -14.75 -25.13
CA ASN A 134 -12.35 -15.35 -24.21
C ASN A 134 -13.01 -14.31 -23.29
N PRO A 135 -13.89 -13.46 -23.83
CA PRO A 135 -14.47 -12.36 -23.08
C PRO A 135 -15.53 -12.81 -22.06
N ALA A 136 -16.04 -14.04 -22.18
CA ALA A 136 -17.13 -14.55 -21.36
C ALA A 136 -16.81 -14.53 -19.86
N GLU A 137 -15.57 -14.85 -19.47
CA GLU A 137 -15.16 -14.81 -18.06
C GLU A 137 -15.15 -13.39 -17.49
N LEU A 138 -14.66 -12.42 -18.26
CA LEU A 138 -14.60 -11.03 -17.80
C LEU A 138 -16.00 -10.41 -17.71
N LYS A 139 -16.90 -10.76 -18.63
CA LYS A 139 -18.29 -10.29 -18.63
C LYS A 139 -19.09 -10.73 -17.40
N LYS A 140 -18.66 -11.77 -16.67
CA LYS A 140 -19.30 -12.17 -15.39
C LYS A 140 -19.02 -11.19 -14.24
N LEU A 141 -18.06 -10.28 -14.40
CA LEU A 141 -17.66 -9.30 -13.39
C LEU A 141 -18.33 -7.93 -13.59
N ALA A 142 -19.07 -7.72 -14.68
CA ALA A 142 -19.84 -6.52 -14.98
C ALA A 142 -21.28 -6.64 -14.48
#